data_AF-A0A6M1SJY6-F1
#
_entry.id   AF-A0A6M1SJY6-F1
#
_cell.length_a   1.000
_cell.length_b   1.000
_cell.length_c   1.000
_cell.angle_alpha   90.00
_cell.angle_beta   90.00
_cell.angle_gamma   90.00
#
_symmetry.space_group_name_H-M   'P 1'
#
loop_
_entity.id
_entity.type
_entity.pdbx_description
1 polymer ?
#
loop_
_entity_poly.entity_id
_entity_poly.type
_entity_poly.pdbx_seq_one_letter_code
_entity_poly.pdbx_strand_id
1 'polypeptide(L)'
;MLFVTIIIVLGQFGVQTASILAVLGAAGLAVALALQGTLSNIAAGIMLVFLRPFNVGDYIDADGIVGTVVEVGLFATQLRTIDGVYLFAPNSKLSNAKILNYTREQSRVVEVKFNVPRTANLDELRRTLDQQVRGDFPDSSAQPEFWVDTLNDANMVIVARVPVQSRDWWEARSIIQERIRNAVDSANGFTPAA
;
A
#
# COMPACT_ATOMS: atom_id res chain seq x y z
N MET A 1 -17.22 30.21 29.97
CA MET A 1 -17.90 30.42 31.27
C MET A 1 -18.68 31.73 31.32
N LEU A 2 -18.07 32.88 30.99
CA LEU A 2 -18.77 34.19 30.98
C LEU A 2 -20.11 34.18 30.22
N PHE A 3 -20.15 33.54 29.04
CA PHE A 3 -21.35 33.44 28.20
C PHE A 3 -22.49 32.66 28.87
N VAL A 4 -22.18 31.55 29.54
CA VAL A 4 -23.16 30.72 30.26
C VAL A 4 -23.72 31.50 31.45
N THR A 5 -22.85 32.24 32.17
CA THR A 5 -23.25 33.10 33.28
C THR A 5 -24.21 34.20 32.85
N ILE A 6 -23.96 34.87 31.72
CA ILE A 6 -24.84 35.93 31.19
C ILE A 6 -26.24 35.39 30.85
N ILE A 7 -26.33 34.20 30.24
CA ILE A 7 -27.61 33.58 29.90
C ILE A 7 -28.40 33.22 31.16
N ILE A 8 -27.74 32.69 32.19
CA ILE A 8 -28.38 32.36 33.48
C ILE A 8 -28.92 33.62 34.16
N VAL A 9 -28.16 34.71 34.18
CA VAL A 9 -28.59 35.99 34.78
C VAL A 9 -29.77 36.60 34.02
N LEU A 10 -29.73 36.63 32.69
CA LEU A 10 -30.84 37.14 31.86
C LEU A 10 -32.15 36.35 32.09
N GLY A 11 -32.05 35.04 32.32
CA GLY A 11 -33.18 34.21 32.70
C GLY A 11 -33.83 34.64 34.02
N GLN A 12 -33.06 35.12 35.00
CA GLN A 12 -33.61 35.64 36.26
C GLN A 12 -34.34 36.98 36.08
N PHE A 13 -33.99 37.77 35.07
CA PHE A 13 -34.68 39.02 34.72
C PHE A 13 -35.92 38.79 33.83
N GLY A 14 -36.35 37.54 33.62
CA GLY A 14 -37.55 37.21 32.84
C GLY A 14 -37.35 37.27 31.32
N VAL A 15 -36.10 37.39 30.84
CA VAL A 15 -35.79 37.35 29.41
C VAL A 15 -35.94 35.92 28.89
N GLN A 16 -36.55 35.75 27.71
CA GLN A 16 -36.77 34.44 27.10
C GLN A 16 -35.46 33.88 26.52
N THR A 17 -34.68 33.20 27.37
CA THR A 17 -33.36 32.65 27.01
C THR A 17 -33.40 31.58 25.91
N ALA A 18 -34.57 30.97 25.67
CA ALA A 18 -34.76 29.96 24.64
C ALA A 18 -34.42 30.46 23.22
N SER A 19 -34.78 31.69 22.86
CA SER A 19 -34.47 32.26 21.54
C SER A 19 -32.97 32.52 21.37
N ILE A 20 -32.31 32.99 22.44
CA ILE A 20 -30.86 33.19 22.49
C ILE A 20 -30.14 31.85 22.34
N LEU A 21 -30.57 30.83 23.09
CA LEU A 21 -30.02 29.47 22.99
C LEU A 21 -30.22 28.87 21.60
N ALA A 22 -31.36 29.12 20.95
CA ALA A 22 -31.61 28.66 19.58
C ALA A 22 -30.64 29.29 18.58
N VAL A 23 -30.44 30.61 18.62
CA VAL A 23 -29.49 31.31 17.75
C VAL A 23 -28.05 30.85 18.01
N LEU A 24 -27.67 30.68 19.28
CA LEU A 24 -26.34 30.18 19.64
C LEU A 24 -26.12 28.74 19.19
N GLY A 25 -27.13 27.88 19.32
CA GLY A 25 -27.09 26.51 18.81
C GLY A 25 -26.90 26.48 17.30
N ALA A 26 -27.64 27.32 16.57
CA ALA A 26 -27.50 27.46 15.12
C ALA A 26 -26.11 27.97 14.71
N ALA A 27 -25.59 28.99 15.40
CA ALA A 27 -24.25 29.53 15.16
C ALA A 27 -23.15 28.50 15.46
N GLY A 28 -23.28 27.77 16.58
CA GLY A 28 -22.35 26.71 16.96
C GLY A 28 -22.33 25.56 15.96
N LEU A 29 -23.50 25.14 15.47
CA LEU A 29 -23.61 24.13 14.40
C LEU A 29 -22.94 24.62 13.11
N ALA A 30 -23.15 25.88 12.72
CA ALA A 30 -22.52 26.44 11.53
C ALA A 30 -20.99 26.41 11.62
N VAL A 31 -20.41 26.78 12.77
CA VAL A 31 -18.97 26.70 13.02
C VAL A 31 -18.46 25.26 13.01
N ALA A 32 -19.20 24.34 13.64
CA ALA A 32 -18.83 22.92 13.67
C ALA A 32 -18.81 22.30 12.26
N LEU A 33 -19.82 22.60 11.43
CA LEU A 33 -19.88 22.16 10.03
C LEU A 33 -18.75 22.78 9.19
N ALA A 34 -18.44 24.07 9.41
CA ALA A 34 -17.33 24.73 8.73
C ALA A 34 -15.97 24.10 9.05
N LEU A 35 -15.78 23.62 10.29
CA LEU A 35 -14.54 23.00 10.76
C LEU A 35 -14.54 21.47 10.66
N GLN A 36 -15.63 20.85 10.22
CA GLN A 36 -15.80 19.39 10.22
C GLN A 36 -14.67 18.67 9.48
N GLY A 37 -14.27 19.18 8.30
CA GLY A 37 -13.17 18.60 7.51
C GLY A 37 -11.81 18.68 8.21
N THR A 38 -11.50 19.81 8.85
CA THR A 38 -10.25 20.00 9.60
C THR A 38 -10.20 19.08 10.81
N LEU A 39 -11.29 19.00 11.57
CA LEU A 39 -11.39 18.14 12.75
C LEU A 39 -11.30 16.66 12.39
N SER A 40 -11.89 16.26 11.27
CA SER A 40 -11.78 14.90 10.72
C SER A 40 -10.34 14.52 10.39
N ASN A 41 -9.57 15.44 9.79
CA ASN A 41 -8.15 15.21 9.50
C ASN A 41 -7.29 15.11 10.77
N ILE A 42 -7.54 15.93 11.79
CA ILE A 42 -6.85 15.83 13.08
C ILE A 42 -7.10 14.46 13.72
N ALA A 43 -8.38 14.06 13.82
CA ALA A 43 -8.75 12.78 14.44
C ALA A 43 -8.13 11.60 13.68
N ALA A 44 -8.16 11.65 12.34
CA ALA A 44 -7.51 10.66 11.49
C ALA A 44 -5.99 10.61 11.72
N GLY A 45 -5.31 11.77 11.84
CA GLY A 45 -3.88 11.84 12.13
C GLY A 45 -3.52 11.17 13.46
N ILE A 46 -4.28 11.47 14.52
CA ILE A 46 -4.10 10.83 15.84
C ILE A 46 -4.29 9.32 15.73
N MET A 47 -5.32 8.86 15.02
CA MET A 47 -5.58 7.43 14.81
C MET A 47 -4.46 6.74 14.02
N LEU A 48 -3.93 7.37 12.97
CA LEU A 48 -2.81 6.82 12.19
C LEU A 48 -1.57 6.65 13.07
N VAL A 49 -1.26 7.62 13.95
CA VAL A 49 -0.13 7.54 14.87
C VAL A 49 -0.35 6.48 15.97
N PHE A 50 -1.59 6.31 16.42
CA PHE A 50 -1.95 5.36 17.48
C PHE A 50 -2.01 3.91 16.99
N LEU A 51 -2.74 3.66 15.90
CA LEU A 51 -2.96 2.33 15.33
C LEU A 51 -1.77 1.86 14.47
N ARG A 52 -1.01 2.81 13.91
CA ARG A 52 0.18 2.56 13.06
C ARG A 52 -0.02 1.51 11.96
N PRO A 53 -1.01 1.68 11.06
CA PRO A 53 -1.15 0.80 9.90
C PRO A 53 0.07 0.88 8.96
N PHE A 54 0.83 1.97 9.03
CA PHE A 54 2.13 2.16 8.40
C PHE A 54 3.02 3.04 9.29
N ASN A 55 4.33 2.99 9.05
CA ASN A 55 5.33 3.84 9.69
C ASN A 55 6.00 4.77 8.67
N VAL A 56 6.72 5.77 9.16
CA VAL A 56 7.67 6.53 8.34
C VAL A 56 8.69 5.57 7.73
N GLY A 57 8.92 5.70 6.43
CA GLY A 57 9.75 4.81 5.63
C GLY A 57 8.97 3.72 4.89
N ASP A 58 7.71 3.46 5.23
CA ASP A 58 6.93 2.44 4.54
C ASP A 58 6.50 2.90 3.13
N TYR A 59 6.54 2.00 2.16
CA TYR A 59 5.96 2.21 0.83
C TYR A 59 4.53 1.68 0.81
N ILE A 60 3.56 2.58 0.59
CA ILE A 60 2.13 2.26 0.69
C ILE A 60 1.37 2.68 -0.58
N ASP A 61 0.21 2.05 -0.78
CA ASP A 61 -0.87 2.49 -1.67
C ASP A 61 -2.16 2.59 -0.85
N ALA A 62 -2.77 3.77 -0.85
CA ALA A 62 -4.04 4.04 -0.21
C ALA A 62 -4.99 4.66 -1.26
N ASP A 63 -5.80 3.81 -1.89
CA ASP A 63 -6.76 4.18 -2.95
C ASP A 63 -6.15 5.09 -4.04
N GLY A 64 -4.96 4.73 -4.54
CA GLY A 64 -4.27 5.48 -5.59
C GLY A 64 -3.36 6.60 -5.08
N ILE A 65 -3.32 6.83 -3.77
CA ILE A 65 -2.26 7.63 -3.13
C ILE A 65 -1.09 6.71 -2.85
N VAL A 66 -0.10 6.71 -3.75
CA VAL A 66 1.04 5.78 -3.71
C VAL A 66 2.34 6.53 -3.42
N GLY A 67 3.10 6.03 -2.44
CA GLY A 67 4.42 6.57 -2.14
C GLY A 67 5.05 6.05 -0.86
N THR A 68 6.30 6.43 -0.62
CA THR A 68 6.99 6.21 0.64
C THR A 68 6.58 7.27 1.64
N VAL A 69 6.13 6.86 2.83
CA VAL A 69 5.75 7.77 3.91
C VAL A 69 6.99 8.48 4.45
N VAL A 70 6.97 9.81 4.42
CA VAL A 70 8.07 10.65 4.93
C VAL A 70 7.76 11.15 6.33
N GLU A 71 6.53 11.60 6.57
CA GLU A 71 6.10 12.13 7.86
C GLU A 71 4.58 12.01 8.01
N VAL A 72 4.11 11.69 9.21
CA VAL A 72 2.68 11.75 9.58
C VAL A 72 2.46 12.99 10.43
N GLY A 73 1.96 14.06 9.81
CA GLY A 73 1.62 15.30 10.49
C GLY A 73 0.20 15.26 11.10
N LEU A 74 -0.19 16.37 11.74
CA LEU A 74 -1.49 16.46 12.42
C LEU A 74 -2.68 16.40 11.46
N PHE A 75 -2.59 17.11 10.33
CA PHE A 75 -3.68 17.23 9.36
C PHE A 75 -3.50 16.36 8.10
N ALA A 76 -2.25 16.09 7.76
CA ALA A 76 -1.88 15.41 6.53
C ALA A 76 -0.59 14.63 6.72
N THR A 77 -0.41 13.63 5.87
CA THR A 77 0.78 12.81 5.77
C THR A 77 1.54 13.22 4.51
N GLN A 78 2.85 13.39 4.66
CA GLN A 78 3.75 13.62 3.55
C GLN A 78 4.23 12.27 3.01
N LEU A 79 4.11 12.10 1.70
CA LEU A 79 4.66 10.98 0.97
C LEU A 79 5.62 11.47 -0.11
N ARG A 80 6.50 10.58 -0.54
CA ARG A 80 7.36 10.76 -1.71
C ARG A 80 7.05 9.67 -2.71
N THR A 81 6.69 10.05 -3.94
CA THR A 81 6.44 9.08 -5.01
C THR A 81 7.73 8.38 -5.43
N ILE A 82 7.62 7.30 -6.21
CA ILE A 82 8.79 6.59 -6.76
C ILE A 82 9.63 7.50 -7.67
N ASP A 83 8.99 8.46 -8.34
CA ASP A 83 9.64 9.47 -9.19
C ASP A 83 10.29 10.60 -8.37
N GLY A 84 10.25 10.52 -7.03
CA GLY A 84 10.83 11.51 -6.13
C GLY A 84 9.96 12.76 -5.93
N VAL A 85 8.69 12.74 -6.33
CA VAL A 85 7.77 13.89 -6.21
C VAL A 85 7.18 13.95 -4.80
N TYR A 86 7.09 15.17 -4.26
CA TYR A 86 6.41 15.45 -3.00
C TYR A 86 4.89 15.28 -3.15
N LEU A 87 4.29 14.50 -2.26
CA LEU A 87 2.85 14.26 -2.22
C LEU A 87 2.31 14.60 -0.83
N PHE A 88 1.28 15.44 -0.78
CA PHE A 88 0.62 15.85 0.46
C PHE A 88 -0.79 15.26 0.50
N ALA A 89 -1.01 14.31 1.40
CA ALA A 89 -2.26 13.57 1.50
C ALA A 89 -2.99 13.90 2.81
N PRO A 90 -4.25 14.38 2.77
CA PRO A 90 -5.04 14.58 3.98
C PRO A 90 -5.20 13.28 4.78
N ASN A 91 -5.04 13.33 6.10
CA ASN A 91 -5.06 12.14 6.94
C ASN A 91 -6.40 11.39 6.85
N SER A 92 -7.52 12.12 6.74
CA SER A 92 -8.85 11.53 6.61
C SER A 92 -9.02 10.71 5.32
N LYS A 93 -8.26 11.01 4.26
CA LYS A 93 -8.26 10.20 3.03
C LYS A 93 -7.52 8.88 3.25
N LEU A 94 -6.36 8.94 3.91
CA LEU A 94 -5.56 7.74 4.20
C LEU A 94 -6.24 6.82 5.21
N SER A 95 -6.85 7.36 6.27
CA SER A 95 -7.49 6.55 7.32
C SER A 95 -8.76 5.84 6.86
N ASN A 96 -9.43 6.36 5.84
CA ASN A 96 -10.67 5.79 5.30
C ASN A 96 -10.42 4.83 4.12
N ALA A 97 -9.20 4.83 3.57
CA ALA A 97 -8.83 3.99 2.44
C ALA A 97 -8.43 2.58 2.89
N LYS A 98 -8.50 1.62 1.95
CA LYS A 98 -7.81 0.35 2.11
C LYS A 98 -6.31 0.59 1.91
N ILE A 99 -5.51 0.36 2.96
CA ILE A 99 -4.06 0.56 2.90
C ILE A 99 -3.38 -0.75 2.49
N LEU A 100 -2.68 -0.73 1.35
CA LEU A 100 -1.71 -1.74 0.98
C LEU A 100 -0.33 -1.26 1.43
N ASN A 101 0.29 -1.96 2.37
CA ASN A 101 1.64 -1.67 2.81
C ASN A 101 2.61 -2.72 2.24
N TYR A 102 3.47 -2.29 1.33
CA TYR A 102 4.36 -3.19 0.60
C TYR A 102 5.64 -3.53 1.35
N THR A 103 5.98 -2.79 2.40
CA THR A 103 7.26 -2.90 3.13
C THR A 103 7.10 -3.35 4.58
N ARG A 104 5.86 -3.43 5.08
CA ARG A 104 5.58 -3.86 6.46
C ARG A 104 6.10 -5.27 6.74
N GLU A 105 5.81 -6.19 5.82
CA GLU A 105 6.29 -7.56 5.87
C GLU A 105 7.70 -7.62 5.30
N GLN A 106 8.58 -8.40 5.94
CA GLN A 106 9.98 -8.51 5.52
C GLN A 106 10.10 -9.17 4.15
N SER A 107 9.25 -10.16 3.87
CA SER A 107 9.29 -10.93 2.62
C SER A 107 8.05 -10.71 1.78
N ARG A 108 8.26 -10.55 0.47
CA ARG A 108 7.22 -10.43 -0.56
C ARG A 108 7.55 -11.37 -1.70
N VAL A 109 6.52 -11.93 -2.34
CA VAL A 109 6.70 -12.85 -3.46
C VAL A 109 6.77 -12.10 -4.79
N VAL A 110 7.76 -12.44 -5.60
CA VAL A 110 7.79 -12.15 -7.04
C VAL A 110 7.11 -13.30 -7.76
N GLU A 111 6.03 -13.01 -8.47
CA GLU A 111 5.35 -13.96 -9.35
C GLU A 111 5.73 -13.68 -10.81
N VAL A 112 6.25 -14.69 -11.50
CA VAL A 112 6.56 -14.64 -12.93
C VAL A 112 5.81 -15.74 -13.65
N LYS A 113 5.06 -15.38 -14.69
CA LYS A 113 4.36 -16.32 -15.56
C LYS A 113 5.08 -16.41 -16.90
N PHE A 114 5.32 -17.62 -17.38
CA PHE A 114 5.96 -17.85 -18.67
C PHE A 114 5.38 -19.08 -19.36
N ASN A 115 5.46 -19.10 -20.69
CA ASN A 115 4.94 -20.18 -21.51
C ASN A 115 6.07 -21.14 -21.88
N VAL A 116 5.78 -22.44 -21.81
CA VAL A 116 6.67 -23.49 -22.33
C VAL A 116 5.91 -24.44 -23.25
N PRO A 117 6.57 -25.07 -24.23
CA PRO A 117 5.94 -26.12 -25.04
C PRO A 117 5.46 -27.29 -24.17
N ARG A 118 4.37 -27.96 -24.56
CA ARG A 118 3.90 -29.19 -23.86
C ARG A 118 4.91 -30.32 -23.85
N THR A 119 5.84 -30.33 -24.81
CA THR A 119 6.90 -31.31 -24.94
C THR A 119 8.10 -31.01 -24.03
N ALA A 120 8.11 -29.87 -23.33
CA ALA A 120 9.20 -29.48 -22.45
C ALA A 120 9.30 -30.42 -21.24
N ASN A 121 10.53 -30.80 -20.87
CA ASN A 121 10.79 -31.60 -19.69
C ASN A 121 10.68 -30.72 -18.43
N LEU A 122 9.55 -30.82 -17.72
CA LEU A 122 9.27 -30.01 -16.52
C LEU A 122 10.26 -30.26 -15.39
N ASP A 123 10.79 -31.47 -15.24
CA ASP A 123 11.71 -31.79 -14.16
C ASP A 123 13.09 -31.19 -14.40
N GLU A 124 13.54 -31.17 -15.66
CA GLU A 124 14.76 -30.48 -16.07
C GLU A 124 14.61 -28.96 -15.92
N LEU A 125 13.49 -28.40 -16.38
CA LEU A 125 13.19 -26.98 -16.24
C LEU A 125 13.14 -26.54 -14.78
N ARG A 126 12.49 -27.31 -13.89
CA ARG A 126 12.47 -27.02 -12.45
C ARG A 126 13.87 -27.00 -11.85
N ARG A 127 14.72 -27.97 -12.20
CA ARG A 127 16.11 -28.01 -11.69
C ARG A 127 16.92 -26.82 -12.16
N THR A 128 16.82 -26.45 -13.43
CA THR A 128 17.54 -25.30 -13.99
C THR A 128 17.07 -24.00 -13.34
N LEU A 129 15.76 -23.81 -13.19
CA LEU A 129 15.20 -22.61 -12.56
C LEU A 129 15.57 -22.51 -11.08
N ASP A 130 15.51 -23.63 -10.34
CA ASP A 130 15.90 -23.68 -8.93
C ASP A 130 17.39 -23.31 -8.77
N GLN A 131 18.28 -23.83 -9.63
CA GLN A 131 19.71 -23.48 -9.63
C GLN A 131 19.96 -22.00 -9.95
N GLN A 132 19.25 -21.44 -10.93
CA GLN A 132 19.46 -20.06 -11.37
C GLN A 132 18.88 -19.01 -10.42
N VAL A 133 17.90 -19.38 -9.59
CA VAL A 133 17.16 -18.45 -8.71
C VAL A 133 17.63 -18.53 -7.25
N ARG A 134 18.10 -19.70 -6.77
CA ARG A 134 18.52 -19.88 -5.35
C ARG A 134 19.75 -19.09 -4.90
N GLY A 135 20.56 -18.56 -5.81
CA GLY A 135 21.90 -18.05 -5.50
C GLY A 135 21.98 -16.61 -4.97
N ASP A 136 21.03 -15.73 -5.31
CA ASP A 136 21.30 -14.28 -5.25
C ASP A 136 20.38 -13.46 -4.35
N PHE A 137 19.40 -14.08 -3.69
CA PHE A 137 18.52 -13.39 -2.74
C PHE A 137 18.80 -13.91 -1.32
N PRO A 138 19.64 -13.22 -0.53
CA PRO A 138 20.20 -13.73 0.73
C PRO A 138 19.17 -14.07 1.82
N ASP A 139 17.94 -13.55 1.71
CA ASP A 139 16.85 -13.78 2.67
C ASP A 139 15.68 -14.61 2.11
N SER A 140 15.91 -15.30 0.99
CA SER A 140 15.05 -16.35 0.47
C SER A 140 15.19 -17.61 1.36
N SER A 141 14.71 -17.53 2.60
CA SER A 141 14.62 -18.71 3.47
C SER A 141 13.62 -19.75 2.94
N ALA A 142 12.77 -19.35 1.99
CA ALA A 142 11.76 -20.19 1.36
C ALA A 142 12.16 -20.55 -0.08
N GLN A 143 12.01 -21.84 -0.39
CA GLN A 143 12.38 -22.39 -1.70
C GLN A 143 11.46 -21.81 -2.79
N PRO A 144 11.99 -21.48 -3.98
CA PRO A 144 11.16 -21.07 -5.11
C PRO A 144 10.09 -22.14 -5.41
N GLU A 145 8.85 -21.72 -5.58
CA GLU A 145 7.74 -22.61 -5.90
C GLU A 145 7.40 -22.52 -7.39
N PHE A 146 7.25 -23.67 -8.04
CA PHE A 146 6.94 -23.77 -9.46
C PHE A 146 5.76 -24.69 -9.70
N TRP A 147 4.73 -24.17 -10.35
CA TRP A 147 3.53 -24.95 -10.71
C TRP A 147 3.02 -24.61 -12.10
N VAL A 148 2.30 -25.57 -12.66
CA VAL A 148 1.57 -25.41 -13.91
C VAL A 148 0.23 -24.76 -13.57
N ASP A 149 -0.01 -23.57 -14.14
CA ASP A 149 -1.24 -22.80 -13.93
C ASP A 149 -2.29 -23.14 -14.98
N THR A 150 -1.87 -23.26 -16.25
CA THR A 150 -2.79 -23.53 -17.36
C THR A 150 -2.14 -24.42 -18.42
N LEU A 151 -2.93 -25.32 -19.00
CA LEU A 151 -2.54 -26.21 -20.08
C LEU A 151 -3.40 -25.88 -21.31
N ASN A 152 -2.78 -25.31 -22.34
CA ASN A 152 -3.42 -25.05 -23.64
C ASN A 152 -3.02 -26.15 -24.65
N ASP A 153 -3.61 -26.14 -25.84
CA ASP A 153 -3.40 -27.20 -26.85
C ASP A 153 -1.93 -27.36 -27.27
N ALA A 154 -1.18 -26.26 -27.35
CA ALA A 154 0.23 -26.23 -27.74
C ALA A 154 1.21 -25.90 -26.60
N ASN A 155 0.77 -25.13 -25.60
CA ASN A 155 1.65 -24.53 -24.59
C ASN A 155 1.13 -24.76 -23.16
N MET A 156 2.06 -24.70 -22.21
CA MET A 156 1.83 -24.72 -20.77
C MET A 156 2.23 -23.39 -20.17
N VAL A 157 1.36 -22.81 -19.35
CA VAL A 157 1.69 -21.65 -18.52
C VAL A 157 2.26 -22.16 -17.20
N ILE A 158 3.52 -21.81 -16.94
CA ILE A 158 4.19 -22.08 -15.66
C ILE A 158 4.27 -20.78 -14.88
N VAL A 159 4.02 -20.89 -13.58
CA VAL A 159 4.16 -19.79 -12.63
C VAL A 159 5.30 -20.12 -11.67
N ALA A 160 6.27 -19.21 -11.60
CA ALA A 160 7.32 -19.21 -10.61
C ALA A 160 6.99 -18.20 -9.52
N ARG A 161 7.03 -18.62 -8.26
CA ARG A 161 6.92 -17.77 -7.09
C ARG A 161 8.21 -17.79 -6.30
N VAL A 162 8.84 -16.63 -6.18
CA VAL A 162 10.11 -16.48 -5.49
C VAL A 162 9.92 -15.48 -4.35
N PRO A 163 10.05 -15.91 -3.09
CA PRO A 163 10.03 -14.99 -1.95
C PRO A 163 11.33 -14.18 -1.94
N VAL A 164 11.21 -12.86 -1.79
CA VAL A 164 12.32 -11.92 -1.78
C VAL A 164 12.10 -10.87 -0.70
N GLN A 165 13.17 -10.17 -0.31
CA GLN A 165 13.05 -9.03 0.60
C GLN A 165 12.15 -7.94 -0.01
N SER A 166 11.18 -7.45 0.76
CA SER A 166 10.18 -6.49 0.28
C SER A 166 10.80 -5.19 -0.25
N ARG A 167 11.91 -4.75 0.36
CA ARG A 167 12.70 -3.58 -0.07
C ARG A 167 13.36 -3.74 -1.44
N ASP A 168 13.76 -4.97 -1.78
CA ASP A 168 14.53 -5.28 -2.98
C ASP A 168 13.61 -5.84 -4.08
N TRP A 169 12.30 -5.88 -3.83
CA TRP A 169 11.32 -6.56 -4.69
C TRP A 169 11.36 -6.09 -6.15
N TRP A 170 11.60 -4.80 -6.40
CA TRP A 170 11.62 -4.27 -7.77
C TRP A 170 12.83 -4.75 -8.56
N GLU A 171 14.02 -4.68 -7.95
CA GLU A 171 15.27 -5.18 -8.53
C GLU A 171 15.22 -6.71 -8.70
N ALA A 172 14.79 -7.40 -7.64
CA ALA A 172 14.64 -8.85 -7.65
C ALA A 172 13.68 -9.31 -8.75
N ARG A 173 12.54 -8.63 -8.93
CA ARG A 173 11.60 -8.94 -10.01
C ARG A 173 12.26 -8.84 -11.39
N SER A 174 13.05 -7.81 -11.64
CA SER A 174 13.74 -7.64 -12.92
C SER A 174 14.76 -8.75 -13.16
N ILE A 175 15.63 -9.02 -12.17
CA ILE A 175 16.67 -10.05 -12.26
C ILE A 175 16.06 -11.45 -12.43
N ILE A 176 15.01 -11.78 -11.66
CA ILE A 176 14.33 -13.07 -11.74
C ILE A 176 13.68 -13.25 -13.13
N GLN A 177 13.05 -12.22 -13.67
CA GLN A 177 12.43 -12.29 -15.00
C GLN A 177 13.47 -12.54 -16.10
N GLU A 178 14.62 -11.86 -16.06
CA GLU A 178 15.70 -12.05 -17.02
C GLU A 178 16.30 -13.46 -16.95
N ARG A 179 16.50 -13.97 -15.74
CA ARG A 179 17.04 -15.33 -15.55
C ARG A 179 16.08 -16.42 -15.97
N ILE A 180 14.79 -16.26 -15.64
CA ILE A 180 13.76 -17.20 -16.09
C ILE A 180 13.74 -17.23 -17.63
N ARG A 181 13.83 -16.07 -18.28
CA ARG A 181 13.95 -16.00 -19.74
C ARG A 181 15.18 -16.78 -20.23
N ASN A 182 16.37 -16.48 -19.72
CA ASN A 182 17.60 -17.12 -20.16
C ASN A 182 17.58 -18.65 -19.92
N ALA A 183 17.00 -19.10 -18.81
CA ALA A 183 16.84 -20.51 -18.48
C ALA A 183 15.88 -21.22 -19.43
N VAL A 184 14.75 -20.57 -19.76
CA VAL A 184 13.76 -21.09 -20.72
C VAL A 184 14.34 -21.15 -22.13
N ASP A 185 15.10 -20.13 -22.55
CA ASP A 185 15.75 -20.09 -23.87
C ASP A 185 16.83 -21.19 -24.00
N SER A 186 17.61 -21.40 -22.94
CA SER A 186 18.66 -22.43 -22.90
C SER A 186 18.11 -23.86 -22.86
N ALA A 187 17.00 -24.09 -22.14
CA ALA A 187 16.37 -25.41 -22.01
C ALA A 187 15.53 -25.81 -23.23
N ASN A 188 15.02 -24.84 -23.99
CA ASN A 188 14.12 -25.09 -25.12
C ASN A 188 14.75 -24.80 -26.51
N GLY A 189 16.04 -24.43 -26.57
CA GLY A 189 16.76 -24.24 -27.84
C GLY A 189 16.30 -23.02 -28.65
N PHE A 190 15.83 -21.96 -28.00
CA PHE A 190 15.40 -20.74 -28.70
C PHE A 190 16.61 -19.83 -28.96
N THR A 191 17.14 -19.86 -30.19
CA THR A 191 17.99 -18.79 -30.71
C THR A 191 17.20 -17.47 -30.70
N PRO A 192 17.77 -16.34 -30.22
CA PRO A 192 17.12 -15.04 -30.36
C PRO A 192 16.85 -14.78 -31.84
N ALA A 193 15.63 -14.37 -32.19
CA ALA A 193 15.38 -13.88 -33.54
C ALA A 193 16.28 -12.66 -33.78
N ALA A 194 17.12 -12.75 -34.82
CA ALA A 194 17.94 -11.68 -35.33
C ALA A 194 17.08 -10.51 -35.85
#